data_AF-A0A918D8H3-F1
#
_entry.id   AF-A0A918D8H3-F1
#
_cell.length_a   1.000
_cell.length_b   1.000
_cell.length_c   1.000
_cell.angle_alpha   90.00
_cell.angle_beta   90.00
_cell.angle_gamma   90.00
#
_symmetry.space_group_name_H-M   'P 1'
#
loop_
_entity.id
_entity.type
_entity.pdbx_description
1 polymer ?
#
loop_
_entity_poly.entity_id
_entity_poly.type
_entity_poly.pdbx_seq_one_letter_code
_entity_poly.pdbx_strand_id
1 'polypeptide(L)' 'MTWQPTTAVVFLGQRACTGPAADIACGALNFFTSRHNARSWARQYPHYTGKAVDHAHAEALGRSVFGSLLTPADAEKD' A
#
# COMPACT_ATOMS: atom_id res chain seq x y z
N MET A 1 -15.78 6.81 -5.58
CA MET A 1 -15.36 5.77 -4.62
C MET A 1 -15.50 6.35 -3.23
N THR A 2 -16.12 5.63 -2.29
CA THR A 2 -16.35 6.14 -0.92
C THR A 2 -15.62 5.24 0.07
N TRP A 3 -14.68 5.81 0.82
CA TRP A 3 -13.99 5.09 1.88
C TRP A 3 -14.88 4.99 3.12
N GLN A 4 -14.99 3.79 3.69
CA GLN A 4 -15.75 3.54 4.91
C GLN A 4 -14.98 2.61 5.86
N PRO A 5 -14.72 3.03 7.11
CA PRO A 5 -14.99 4.36 7.67
C PRO A 5 -14.12 5.46 7.03
N THR A 6 -14.48 6.73 7.23
CA THR A 6 -13.68 7.88 6.75
C THR A 6 -12.29 7.96 7.37
N THR A 7 -12.08 7.27 8.50
CA THR A 7 -10.79 7.14 9.19
C THR A 7 -9.92 6.01 8.67
N ALA A 8 -10.40 5.25 7.68
CA ALA A 8 -9.65 4.13 7.14
C ALA A 8 -8.27 4.57 6.62
N VAL A 9 -7.32 3.65 6.67
CA VAL A 9 -5.95 3.86 6.21
C VAL A 9 -5.42 2.60 5.58
N VAL A 10 -4.38 2.76 4.77
CA VAL A 10 -3.60 1.64 4.25
C VAL A 10 -2.26 1.63 4.95
N PHE A 11 -1.85 0.49 5.50
CA PHE A 11 -0.47 0.28 5.90
C PHE A 11 0.35 -0.13 4.68
N LEU A 12 1.40 0.62 4.38
CA LEU A 12 2.33 0.35 3.31
C LEU A 12 3.65 -0.08 3.93
N GLY A 13 4.11 -1.28 3.59
CA GLY A 13 5.31 -1.83 4.19
C GLY A 13 5.81 -3.08 3.50
N GLN A 14 6.85 -3.64 4.08
CA GLN A 14 7.45 -4.89 3.66
C GLN A 14 8.12 -5.59 4.84
N ARG A 15 8.31 -6.89 4.72
CA ARG A 15 9.16 -7.68 5.60
C ARG A 15 10.60 -7.17 5.49
N ALA A 16 11.34 -7.23 6.60
CA ALA A 16 12.79 -6.95 6.61
C ALA A 16 13.60 -8.10 5.97
N CYS A 17 13.27 -8.48 4.73
CA CYS A 17 13.95 -9.53 3.95
C CYS A 17 13.82 -9.25 2.45
N THR A 18 14.63 -9.95 1.64
CA THR A 18 14.60 -9.86 0.17
C THR A 18 13.73 -10.96 -0.43
N GLY A 19 13.06 -10.69 -1.54
CA GLY A 19 12.25 -11.68 -2.26
C GLY A 19 11.29 -11.03 -3.27
N PRO A 20 10.43 -11.84 -3.91
CA PRO A 20 9.35 -11.32 -4.75
C PRO A 20 8.49 -10.32 -4.00
N ALA A 21 8.05 -9.25 -4.68
CA ALA A 21 7.25 -8.19 -4.07
C ALA A 21 5.99 -8.72 -3.36
N ALA A 22 5.35 -9.75 -3.93
CA ALA A 22 4.19 -10.39 -3.32
C ALA A 22 4.51 -11.02 -1.95
N ASP A 23 5.67 -11.67 -1.82
CA ASP A 23 6.06 -12.39 -0.60
C ASP A 23 6.50 -11.44 0.52
N ILE A 24 7.15 -10.33 0.16
CA ILE A 24 7.69 -9.38 1.14
C ILE A 24 6.70 -8.26 1.48
N ALA A 25 5.82 -7.84 0.56
CA ALA A 25 4.95 -6.67 0.76
C ALA A 25 3.49 -7.04 1.09
N CYS A 26 2.91 -8.09 0.50
CA CYS A 26 1.47 -8.33 0.65
C CYS A 26 1.05 -8.60 2.10
N GLY A 27 1.91 -9.21 2.92
CA GLY A 27 1.62 -9.40 4.34
C GLY A 27 1.56 -8.09 5.15
N ALA A 28 2.22 -7.03 4.67
CA ALA A 28 2.16 -5.70 5.27
C ALA A 28 1.09 -4.79 4.64
N LEU A 29 0.77 -5.00 3.37
CA LEU A 29 -0.18 -4.17 2.61
C LEU A 29 -1.63 -4.46 3.01
N ASN A 30 -2.13 -3.77 4.03
CA ASN A 30 -3.47 -4.00 4.59
C ASN A 30 -4.27 -2.72 4.76
N PHE A 31 -5.59 -2.84 4.70
CA PHE A 31 -6.51 -1.80 5.16
C PHE A 31 -6.74 -1.91 6.67
N PHE A 32 -6.82 -0.76 7.33
CA PHE A 32 -7.22 -0.64 8.72
C PHE A 32 -8.31 0.40 8.86
N THR A 33 -9.23 0.19 9.78
CA THR A 33 -10.34 1.13 10.05
C THR A 33 -9.89 2.46 10.66
N SER A 34 -8.67 2.53 11.22
CA SER A 34 -8.09 3.75 11.76
C SER A 34 -6.56 3.72 11.80
N ARG A 35 -5.92 4.90 11.85
CA ARG A 35 -4.47 5.05 12.13
C ARG A 35 -4.07 4.44 13.48
N HIS A 36 -4.96 4.39 14.46
CA HIS A 36 -4.67 3.74 15.74
C HIS A 36 -4.52 2.23 15.57
N ASN A 37 -5.46 1.60 14.86
CA ASN A 37 -5.45 0.16 14.62
C ASN A 37 -4.23 -0.27 13.80
N ALA A 38 -3.89 0.49 12.74
CA ALA A 38 -2.68 0.23 11.96
C ALA A 38 -1.40 0.31 12.80
N ARG A 39 -1.30 1.30 13.70
CA ARG A 39 -0.15 1.43 14.63
C ARG A 39 -0.11 0.31 15.66
N SER A 40 -1.26 -0.11 16.17
CA SER A 40 -1.34 -1.24 17.11
C SER A 40 -0.89 -2.54 16.46
N TRP A 41 -1.30 -2.78 15.21
CA TRP A 41 -0.83 -3.91 14.42
C TRP A 41 0.69 -3.82 14.18
N ALA A 42 1.21 -2.68 13.73
CA ALA A 42 2.64 -2.54 13.43
C ALA A 42 3.54 -2.80 14.65
N ARG A 43 3.09 -2.46 15.87
CA ARG A 43 3.81 -2.79 17.11
C ARG A 43 3.82 -4.28 17.43
N GLN A 44 2.77 -5.01 17.05
CA GLN A 44 2.66 -6.46 17.28
C GLN A 44 3.46 -7.27 16.26
N TYR A 45 3.68 -6.73 15.06
CA TYR A 45 4.41 -7.39 13.98
C TYR A 45 5.66 -6.59 13.54
N PRO A 46 6.68 -6.47 14.41
CA PRO A 46 7.84 -5.60 14.16
C PRO A 46 8.75 -6.06 13.01
N HIS A 47 8.55 -7.28 12.49
CA HIS A 47 9.26 -7.76 11.30
C HIS A 47 8.75 -7.13 10.00
N TYR A 48 7.61 -6.45 10.03
CA TYR A 48 7.16 -5.57 8.96
C TYR A 48 7.56 -4.13 9.26
N THR A 49 8.30 -3.53 8.32
CA THR A 49 8.63 -2.10 8.33
C THR A 49 7.65 -1.35 7.45
N GLY A 50 7.29 -0.11 7.79
CA GLY A 50 6.34 0.65 6.98
C GLY A 50 5.64 1.78 7.72
N LYS A 51 4.59 2.31 7.08
CA LYS A 51 3.78 3.40 7.62
C LYS A 51 2.33 3.32 7.15
N ALA A 52 1.42 3.83 7.99
CA ALA A 52 0.03 4.03 7.61
C ALA A 52 -0.14 5.35 6.84
N VAL A 53 -0.80 5.29 5.69
CA VAL A 53 -1.16 6.45 4.84
C VAL A 53 -2.67 6.60 4.74
N ASP A 54 -3.12 7.83 4.54
CA ASP A 54 -4.53 8.13 4.28
C ASP A 54 -4.94 7.79 2.85
N HIS A 55 -6.23 7.99 2.56
CA HIS A 55 -6.88 7.68 1.29
C HIS A 55 -6.18 8.35 0.09
N ALA A 56 -5.96 9.66 0.18
CA ALA A 56 -5.39 10.44 -0.91
C ALA A 56 -3.97 9.97 -1.24
N HIS A 57 -3.15 9.72 -0.22
CA HIS A 57 -1.82 9.16 -0.43
C HIS A 57 -1.85 7.74 -0.97
N ALA A 58 -2.73 6.87 -0.46
CA ALA A 58 -2.83 5.49 -0.94
C ALA A 58 -3.20 5.45 -2.44
N GLU A 59 -4.18 6.25 -2.85
CA GLU A 59 -4.63 6.36 -4.24
C GLU A 59 -3.55 6.99 -5.14
N ALA A 60 -2.85 8.01 -4.65
CA ALA A 60 -1.74 8.63 -5.39
C ALA A 60 -0.61 7.63 -5.62
N LEU A 61 -0.25 6.83 -4.60
CA LEU A 61 0.78 5.80 -4.73
C LEU A 61 0.34 4.68 -5.66
N GLY A 62 -0.91 4.20 -5.56
CA GLY A 62 -1.44 3.21 -6.50
C GLY A 62 -1.34 3.68 -7.95
N ARG A 63 -1.74 4.93 -8.22
CA ARG A 63 -1.60 5.53 -9.56
C ARG A 63 -0.14 5.66 -9.99
N SER A 64 0.76 6.05 -9.09
CA SER A 64 2.18 6.17 -9.42
C SER A 64 2.84 4.83 -9.73
N VAL A 65 2.42 3.74 -9.07
CA VAL A 65 3.02 2.41 -9.23
C VAL A 65 2.44 1.68 -10.43
N PHE A 66 1.12 1.76 -10.63
CA PHE A 66 0.42 0.94 -11.62
C PHE A 66 -0.09 1.75 -12.82
N GLY A 67 -0.07 3.08 -12.77
CA GLY A 67 -0.67 3.93 -13.80
C GLY A 67 -0.13 3.65 -15.21
N SER A 68 1.19 3.50 -15.35
CA SER A 68 1.83 3.19 -16.63
C SER A 68 1.56 1.77 -17.14
N LEU A 69 1.11 0.84 -16.28
CA LEU A 69 0.70 -0.50 -16.70
C LEU A 69 -0.72 -0.51 -17.27
N LEU A 70 -1.51 0.50 -16.94
CA LEU A 70 -2.91 0.63 -17.35
C LEU A 70 -3.09 1.58 -18.53
N THR A 71 -2.05 2.35 -18.88
CA THR A 71 -1.99 3.04 -20.16
C THR A 71 -1.76 2.01 -21.26
N PRO A 72 -2.43 2.12 -22.41
CA PRO A 72 -2.02 1.40 -23.61
C PRO A 72 -0.51 1.62 -23.80
N ALA A 73 0.21 0.59 -24.22
CA ALA A 73 1.56 0.81 -24.72
C ALA A 73 1.42 1.72 -25.96
N ASP A 74 1.65 3.01 -25.80
CA ASP A 74 1.62 3.93 -26.92
C ASP A 74 2.78 3.58 -27.85
N ALA A 75 2.44 3.21 -29.09
CA ALA A 75 3.15 3.63 -30.29
C ALA A 75 4.68 3.71 -30.21
N GLU A 76 5.37 2.59 -29.94
CA GLU A 76 6.75 2.41 -30.41
C GLU A 76 6.71 1.75 -31.80
N LYS A 77 6.17 2.53 -32.74
CA LYS A 77 6.38 2.38 -34.18
C LYS A 77 6.39 3.80 -34.74
N ASP A 78 7.59 4.38 -34.82
CA ASP A 78 8.08 5.15 -35.96
C ASP A 78 9.61 5.12 -35.94
#